data_AF-A0A3A8PWQ3-F1
#
_entry.id   AF-A0A3A8PWQ3-F1
#
_cell.length_a   1.000
_cell.length_b   1.000
_cell.length_c   1.000
_cell.angle_alpha   90.00
_cell.angle_beta   90.00
_cell.angle_gamma   90.00
#
_symmetry.space_group_name_H-M   'P 1'
#
loop_
_entity.id
_entity.type
_entity.pdbx_description
1 polymer ?
#
loop_
_entity_poly.entity_id
_entity_poly.type
_entity_poly.pdbx_seq_one_letter_code
_entity_poly.pdbx_strand_id
1 'polypeptide(L)'
;MESRTQVEPAPVAAPGPGARRQPQPHDPRAREHQVSRSALVAALLAEGCAAEAEVAGFAASLEDPASLSIGQVLRFVDGLRVRMALARTDDEVLQLACLRRDAEELAERMMDWANTGRLPA
;
A
#
# COMPACT_ATOMS: atom_id res chain seq x y z
N MET A 1 -18.56 -46.42 -38.47
CA MET A 1 -17.48 -45.61 -39.05
C MET A 1 -17.52 -44.24 -38.40
N GLU A 2 -16.41 -43.90 -37.72
CA GLU A 2 -15.90 -42.56 -37.38
C GLU A 2 -16.78 -41.69 -36.44
N SER A 3 -16.51 -41.66 -35.13
CA SER A 3 -15.44 -40.90 -34.44
C SER A 3 -15.54 -39.38 -34.62
N ARG A 4 -15.95 -38.68 -33.56
CA ARG A 4 -15.34 -37.39 -33.16
C ARG A 4 -15.63 -37.11 -31.69
N THR A 5 -14.65 -37.46 -30.88
CA THR A 5 -14.41 -36.94 -29.54
C THR A 5 -14.39 -35.42 -29.56
N GLN A 6 -15.26 -34.78 -28.79
CA GLN A 6 -15.02 -33.42 -28.29
C GLN A 6 -14.90 -33.51 -26.77
N VAL A 7 -13.66 -33.39 -26.32
CA VAL A 7 -13.32 -33.00 -24.95
C VAL A 7 -13.35 -31.48 -24.94
N GLU A 8 -14.18 -30.87 -24.10
CA GLU A 8 -13.71 -29.74 -23.31
C GLU A 8 -14.53 -29.61 -22.01
N PRO A 9 -13.88 -29.56 -20.84
CA PRO A 9 -14.53 -29.37 -19.56
C PRO A 9 -14.68 -27.88 -19.27
N ALA A 10 -15.88 -27.42 -18.92
CA ALA A 10 -16.07 -26.11 -18.32
C ALA A 10 -16.35 -26.28 -16.82
N PRO A 11 -15.36 -26.10 -15.93
CA PRO A 11 -15.66 -25.69 -14.57
C PRO A 11 -15.92 -24.19 -14.62
N VAL A 12 -17.19 -23.79 -14.56
CA VAL A 12 -17.52 -22.40 -14.25
C VAL A 12 -17.13 -22.18 -12.78
N ALA A 13 -15.90 -21.72 -12.58
CA ALA A 13 -15.44 -21.28 -11.29
C ALA A 13 -16.23 -20.03 -10.92
N ALA A 14 -17.09 -20.16 -9.91
CA ALA A 14 -17.76 -19.03 -9.29
C ALA A 14 -16.71 -17.97 -8.88
N PRO A 15 -16.92 -16.67 -9.15
CA PRO A 15 -16.09 -15.64 -8.55
C PRO A 15 -16.38 -15.63 -7.04
N GLY A 16 -15.47 -16.20 -6.26
CA GLY A 16 -15.53 -16.12 -4.81
C GLY A 16 -15.47 -14.65 -4.36
N PRO A 17 -16.22 -14.27 -3.31
CA PRO A 17 -16.11 -12.95 -2.72
C PRO A 17 -14.79 -12.91 -1.94
N GLY A 18 -13.85 -12.03 -2.30
CA GLY A 18 -12.70 -11.76 -1.40
C GLY A 18 -11.33 -11.51 -2.01
N ALA A 19 -11.17 -11.39 -3.32
CA ALA A 19 -9.92 -10.84 -3.85
C ALA A 19 -9.98 -9.31 -3.80
N ARG A 20 -9.76 -8.70 -2.63
CA ARG A 20 -9.24 -7.32 -2.60
C ARG A 20 -7.92 -7.40 -3.37
N ARG A 21 -7.94 -7.03 -4.66
CA ARG A 21 -6.71 -6.79 -5.42
C ARG A 21 -5.93 -5.81 -4.57
N GLN A 22 -4.77 -6.23 -4.05
CA GLN A 22 -3.84 -5.25 -3.51
C GLN A 22 -3.62 -4.25 -4.64
N PRO A 23 -3.87 -2.95 -4.39
CA PRO A 23 -3.49 -1.94 -5.37
C PRO A 23 -2.00 -2.16 -5.58
N GLN A 24 -1.63 -2.52 -6.81
CA GLN A 24 -0.25 -2.44 -7.23
C GLN A 24 -0.18 -1.24 -8.16
N PRO A 25 0.86 -0.40 -8.05
CA PRO A 25 1.03 0.67 -9.01
C PRO A 25 1.21 0.01 -10.38
N HIS A 26 0.42 0.47 -11.36
CA HIS A 26 0.38 -0.15 -12.68
C HIS A 26 1.73 -0.04 -13.41
N ASP A 27 2.58 0.89 -12.96
CA ASP A 27 3.96 1.08 -13.38
C ASP A 27 4.91 0.85 -12.18
N PRO A 28 5.86 -0.10 -12.26
CA PRO A 28 6.89 -0.28 -11.23
C PRO A 28 7.75 0.97 -11.03
N ARG A 29 7.86 1.87 -12.02
CA ARG A 29 8.57 3.15 -11.86
C ARG A 29 7.82 4.12 -10.96
N ALA A 30 6.49 4.09 -10.97
CA ALA A 30 5.67 4.91 -10.08
C ALA A 30 5.87 4.51 -8.60
N ARG A 31 6.23 3.24 -8.35
CA ARG A 31 6.52 2.75 -7.00
C ARG A 31 7.73 3.44 -6.36
N GLU A 32 8.78 3.64 -7.15
CA GLU A 32 10.04 4.25 -6.68
C GLU A 32 10.13 5.74 -7.00
N HIS A 33 9.08 6.31 -7.58
CA HIS A 33 9.01 7.75 -7.81
C HIS A 33 8.99 8.48 -6.45
N GLN A 34 9.98 9.36 -6.26
CA GLN A 34 10.06 10.19 -5.07
C GLN A 34 9.12 11.38 -5.20
N VAL A 35 8.32 11.60 -4.17
CA VAL A 35 7.44 12.75 -4.03
C VAL A 35 7.94 13.62 -2.89
N SER A 36 7.74 14.94 -3.00
CA SER A 36 7.96 15.84 -1.87
C SER A 36 7.09 15.45 -0.67
N ARG A 37 7.72 15.19 0.49
CA ARG A 37 7.00 14.84 1.73
C ARG A 37 6.05 15.95 2.15
N SER A 38 6.50 17.21 2.06
CA SER A 38 5.68 18.35 2.47
C SER A 38 4.46 18.51 1.56
N ALA A 39 4.61 18.28 0.25
CA ALA A 39 3.50 18.31 -0.69
C ALA A 39 2.52 17.16 -0.46
N LEU A 40 3.03 15.95 -0.21
CA LEU A 40 2.23 14.78 0.15
C LEU A 40 1.43 15.01 1.44
N VAL A 41 2.08 15.49 2.50
CA VAL A 41 1.41 15.80 3.78
C VAL A 41 0.34 16.88 3.59
N ALA A 42 0.63 17.94 2.85
CA ALA A 42 -0.35 19.00 2.59
C ALA A 42 -1.57 18.47 1.82
N ALA A 43 -1.36 17.62 0.80
CA ALA A 43 -2.45 16.99 0.05
C ALA A 43 -3.30 16.07 0.93
N LEU A 44 -2.68 15.25 1.78
CA LEU A 44 -3.37 14.36 2.71
C LEU A 44 -4.22 15.16 3.71
N LEU A 45 -3.67 16.23 4.28
CA LEU A 45 -4.40 17.10 5.20
C LEU A 45 -5.57 17.82 4.53
N ALA A 46 -5.42 18.22 3.26
CA ALA A 46 -6.50 18.80 2.47
C ALA A 46 -7.66 17.81 2.23
N GLU A 47 -7.36 16.51 2.13
CA GLU A 47 -8.36 15.44 2.04
C GLU A 47 -8.84 14.91 3.41
N GLY A 48 -8.39 15.49 4.52
CA GLY A 48 -8.76 15.06 5.88
C GLY A 48 -8.08 13.77 6.36
N CYS A 49 -7.03 13.33 5.67
CA CYS A 49 -6.29 12.09 5.94
C CYS A 49 -5.14 12.34 6.93
N ALA A 50 -5.47 12.69 8.17
CA ALA A 50 -4.50 13.10 9.18
C ALA A 50 -3.57 11.96 9.65
N ALA A 51 -4.08 10.74 9.78
CA ALA A 51 -3.28 9.59 10.19
C ALA A 51 -2.22 9.24 9.15
N GLU A 52 -2.60 9.24 7.87
CA GLU A 52 -1.70 9.01 6.75
C GLU A 52 -0.63 10.11 6.63
N ALA A 53 -1.00 11.36 6.95
CA ALA A 53 -0.06 12.49 6.99
C ALA A 53 1.00 12.31 8.09
N GLU A 54 0.61 11.83 9.28
CA GLU A 54 1.55 11.48 10.35
C GLU A 54 2.47 10.34 9.92
N VAL A 55 1.92 9.29 9.32
CA VAL A 55 2.71 8.16 8.80
C VAL A 55 3.71 8.60 7.73
N ALA A 56 3.32 9.50 6.82
CA ALA A 56 4.23 10.03 5.81
C ALA A 56 5.45 10.74 6.46
N GLY A 57 5.24 11.37 7.62
CA GLY A 57 6.31 11.92 8.45
C GLY A 57 7.26 10.84 9.00
N PHE A 58 6.72 9.74 9.52
CA PHE A 58 7.54 8.64 10.05
C PHE A 58 8.27 7.85 8.96
N ALA A 59 7.59 7.55 7.85
CA ALA A 59 8.14 6.74 6.77
C ALA A 59 9.31 7.42 6.05
N ALA A 60 9.29 8.74 5.90
CA ALA A 60 10.38 9.51 5.28
C ALA A 60 11.67 9.52 6.12
N SER A 61 11.57 9.30 7.43
CA SER A 61 12.73 9.33 8.33
C SER A 61 13.74 8.19 8.11
N LEU A 62 13.39 7.18 7.31
CA LEU A 62 14.24 6.00 7.09
C LEU A 62 15.37 6.24 6.07
N GLU A 63 15.20 7.17 5.13
CA GLU A 63 16.16 7.37 4.02
C GLU A 63 16.39 8.85 3.71
N ASP A 64 15.37 9.54 3.19
CA ASP A 64 15.42 10.96 2.89
C ASP A 64 14.23 11.66 3.58
N PRO A 65 14.48 12.53 4.57
CA PRO A 65 13.40 13.19 5.31
C PRO A 65 12.59 14.19 4.46
N ALA A 66 13.09 14.59 3.29
CA ALA A 66 12.43 15.53 2.39
C ALA A 66 11.53 14.85 1.34
N SER A 67 11.79 13.58 1.03
CA SER A 67 11.08 12.84 -0.03
C SER A 67 10.53 11.50 0.47
N LEU A 68 9.52 11.00 -0.23
CA LEU A 68 8.94 9.69 0.07
C LEU A 68 8.53 8.99 -1.22
N SER A 69 8.65 7.66 -1.28
CA SER A 69 8.10 6.84 -2.37
C SER A 69 7.11 5.80 -1.85
N ILE A 70 6.25 5.29 -2.73
CA ILE A 70 5.34 4.17 -2.40
C ILE A 70 6.16 2.96 -1.92
N GLY A 71 7.30 2.70 -2.57
CA GLY A 71 8.24 1.64 -2.20
C GLY A 71 8.76 1.79 -0.77
N GLN A 72 9.11 3.01 -0.34
CA GLN A 72 9.56 3.30 1.03
C GLN A 72 8.44 3.06 2.05
N VAL A 73 7.20 3.49 1.77
CA VAL A 73 6.06 3.24 2.65
C VAL A 73 5.78 1.74 2.79
N LEU A 74 5.84 0.97 1.70
CA LEU A 74 5.65 -0.49 1.76
C LEU A 74 6.76 -1.19 2.57
N ARG A 75 8.01 -0.74 2.44
CA ARG A 75 9.12 -1.26 3.27
C ARG A 75 8.96 -0.89 4.74
N PHE A 76 8.41 0.28 5.05
CA PHE A 76 8.03 0.66 6.40
C PHE A 76 6.94 -0.25 6.98
N VAL A 77 5.90 -0.57 6.19
CA VAL A 77 4.85 -1.56 6.56
C VAL A 77 5.46 -2.92 6.88
N ASP A 78 6.38 -3.41 6.05
CA ASP A 78 7.05 -4.69 6.31
C ASP A 78 7.91 -4.63 7.58
N GLY A 79 8.60 -3.52 7.83
CA GLY A 79 9.33 -3.28 9.08
C GLY A 79 8.44 -3.26 10.33
N LEU A 80 7.20 -2.76 10.21
CA LEU A 80 6.21 -2.82 11.30
C LEU A 80 5.80 -4.25 11.61
N ARG A 81 5.60 -5.11 10.60
CA ARG A 81 5.28 -6.53 10.78
C ARG A 81 6.37 -7.26 11.57
N VAL A 82 7.64 -6.98 11.24
CA VAL A 82 8.78 -7.54 11.98
C VAL A 82 8.79 -7.05 13.43
N ARG A 83 8.55 -5.75 13.66
CA ARG A 83 8.50 -5.20 15.03
C ARG A 83 7.34 -5.77 15.86
N MET A 84 6.18 -6.01 15.25
CA MET A 84 5.05 -6.66 15.93
C MET A 84 5.42 -8.06 16.44
N ALA A 85 6.17 -8.83 15.66
CA ALA A 85 6.63 -10.16 16.07
C ALA A 85 7.65 -10.13 17.23
N LEU A 86 8.26 -8.97 17.50
CA LEU A 86 9.24 -8.74 18.56
C LEU A 86 8.67 -7.96 19.75
N ALA A 87 7.41 -7.51 19.66
CA ALA A 87 6.75 -6.74 20.71
C ALA A 87 6.62 -7.58 21.99
N ARG A 88 6.79 -6.92 23.14
CA ARG A 88 6.80 -7.57 24.45
C ARG A 88 5.46 -7.47 25.17
N THR A 89 4.58 -6.59 24.70
CA THR A 89 3.26 -6.35 25.31
C THR A 89 2.17 -6.30 24.25
N ASP A 90 0.94 -6.64 24.65
CA ASP A 90 -0.23 -6.56 23.77
C ASP A 90 -0.53 -5.12 23.33
N ASP A 91 -0.23 -4.15 24.19
CA ASP A 91 -0.39 -2.72 23.88
C ASP A 91 0.58 -2.28 22.77
N GLU A 92 1.84 -2.70 22.83
CA GLU A 92 2.81 -2.48 21.74
C GLU A 92 2.34 -3.14 20.43
N VAL A 93 1.80 -4.36 20.50
CA VAL A 93 1.23 -5.04 19.32
C VAL A 93 0.08 -4.23 18.74
N LEU A 94 -0.83 -3.73 19.58
CA LEU A 94 -1.98 -2.94 19.17
C LEU A 94 -1.54 -1.62 18.51
N GLN A 95 -0.63 -0.88 19.13
CA GLN A 95 -0.09 0.37 18.58
C GLN A 95 0.57 0.15 17.22
N LEU A 96 1.41 -0.89 17.10
CA LEU A 96 2.06 -1.24 15.84
C LEU A 96 1.06 -1.72 14.78
N ALA A 97 -0.01 -2.41 15.17
CA ALA A 97 -1.07 -2.83 14.26
C ALA A 97 -1.86 -1.64 13.69
N CYS A 98 -2.17 -0.65 14.54
CA CYS A 98 -2.80 0.61 14.11
C CYS A 98 -1.88 1.36 13.13
N LEU A 99 -0.61 1.58 13.51
CA LEU A 99 0.35 2.26 12.66
C LEU A 99 0.57 1.56 11.31
N ARG A 100 0.56 0.22 11.30
CA ARG A 100 0.68 -0.59 10.08
C ARG A 100 -0.53 -0.37 9.17
N ARG A 101 -1.73 -0.31 9.73
CA ARG A 101 -2.95 -0.05 8.97
C ARG A 101 -2.90 1.32 8.32
N ASP A 102 -2.55 2.36 9.07
CA ASP A 102 -2.46 3.72 8.54
C ASP A 102 -1.40 3.83 7.43
N ALA A 103 -0.30 3.09 7.54
CA ALA A 103 0.72 2.99 6.50
C ALA A 103 0.27 2.23 5.24
N GLU A 104 -0.54 1.18 5.40
CA GLU A 104 -1.16 0.49 4.27
C GLU A 104 -2.18 1.38 3.55
N GLU A 105 -2.99 2.15 4.29
CA GLU A 105 -3.94 3.12 3.74
C GLU A 105 -3.23 4.29 3.03
N LEU A 106 -2.10 4.78 3.58
CA LEU A 106 -1.23 5.75 2.90
C LEU A 106 -0.70 5.20 1.57
N ALA A 107 -0.16 3.98 1.56
CA ALA A 107 0.37 3.36 0.35
C ALA A 107 -0.72 3.20 -0.72
N GLU A 108 -1.91 2.74 -0.33
CA GLU A 108 -3.07 2.60 -1.22
C GLU A 108 -3.44 3.94 -1.87
N ARG A 109 -3.49 5.01 -1.08
CA ARG A 109 -3.81 6.34 -1.59
C ARG A 109 -2.74 6.89 -2.53
N MET A 110 -1.46 6.74 -2.18
CA MET A 110 -0.38 7.12 -3.09
C MET A 110 -0.44 6.33 -4.41
N MET A 111 -0.81 5.05 -4.37
CA MET A 111 -1.02 4.25 -5.58
C MET A 111 -2.21 4.73 -6.41
N ASP A 112 -3.33 5.09 -5.78
CA ASP A 112 -4.48 5.69 -6.47
C ASP A 112 -4.12 7.02 -7.15
N TRP A 113 -3.41 7.90 -6.43
CA TRP A 113 -2.94 9.16 -6.97
C TRP A 113 -1.92 8.99 -8.09
N ALA A 114 -1.01 8.02 -7.98
CA ALA A 114 -0.08 7.69 -9.05
C ALA A 114 -0.83 7.20 -10.30
N ASN A 115 -1.83 6.33 -10.13
CA ASN A 115 -2.64 5.80 -11.23
C ASN A 115 -3.52 6.87 -11.90
N THR A 116 -3.92 7.90 -11.15
CA THR A 116 -4.73 9.03 -11.66
C THR A 116 -3.91 10.26 -12.06
N GLY A 117 -2.57 10.20 -11.95
CA GLY A 117 -1.68 11.32 -12.26
C GLY A 117 -1.79 12.51 -11.31
N ARG A 118 -2.33 12.31 -10.10
CA ARG A 118 -2.50 13.33 -9.05
C ARG A 118 -1.42 13.28 -7.97
N LEU A 119 -0.45 12.40 -8.13
CA LEU A 119 0.63 12.28 -7.17
C LEU A 119 1.41 13.62 -7.11
N PRO A 120 1.55 14.24 -5.92
CA PRO A 120 2.21 15.53 -5.80
C PRO A 120 3.70 15.38 -6.12
N ALA A 121 4.24 16.33 -6.89
CA ALA A 121 5.67 16.42 -7.19
C ALA A 121 6.45 17.01 -6.01
#